data_AF-A0A959X4Z9-F1
#
_entry.id   AF-A0A959X4Z9-F1
#
_cell.length_a   1.000
_cell.length_b   1.000
_cell.length_c   1.000
_cell.angle_alpha   90.00
_cell.angle_beta   90.00
_cell.angle_gamma   90.00
#
_symmetry.space_group_name_H-M   'P 1'
#
loop_
_entity.id
_entity.type
_entity.pdbx_description
1 polymer ?
#
loop_
_entity_poly.entity_id
_entity_poly.type
_entity_poly.pdbx_seq_one_letter_code
_entity_poly.pdbx_strand_id
1 'polypeptide(L)'
;VLATGEEVDDAEVFYGLRIAPLDSDAARYLDPVARYLDWSFGATEVVAPDPAGRVQALAVSSAWVVIGDDWGGNLYVADLAPGPTGTYGQVLFVDHETSAGASWVAPSLTELLAGRPVEVGRPGTVPGMSVHRLDDVTPSTEVLRLGGAEAVDLGPLAGHPRLRTIVVEPGAATGLDALARVPALEYLAADAETWRAMLDAGQVPPSLLAAGFTPSHGEVDLLGQIAVANSLLERWGRPRIVVTELSTAPVPDEPAPAPAPPARLPWWRRLLG
;
A
#
# COMPACT_ATOMS: atom_id res chain seq x y z
N VAL A 1 32.65 -31.12 -7.29
CA VAL A 1 33.38 -29.95 -7.82
C VAL A 1 32.34 -28.93 -8.18
N LEU A 2 32.33 -27.82 -7.45
CA LEU A 2 31.41 -26.70 -7.61
C LEU A 2 31.75 -25.96 -8.92
N ALA A 3 30.73 -25.68 -9.72
CA ALA A 3 30.71 -24.64 -10.75
C ALA A 3 29.38 -23.90 -10.52
N THR A 4 29.36 -22.90 -9.63
CA THR A 4 29.58 -21.46 -9.88
C THR A 4 28.48 -20.86 -10.73
N GLY A 5 27.82 -19.86 -10.14
CA GLY A 5 26.60 -19.24 -10.64
C GLY A 5 26.76 -18.72 -12.06
N GLU A 6 25.78 -19.08 -12.87
CA GLU A 6 25.35 -18.27 -14.00
C GLU A 6 24.13 -17.50 -13.50
N GLU A 7 24.20 -16.18 -13.61
CA GLU A 7 23.07 -15.26 -13.51
C GLU A 7 21.96 -15.82 -14.41
N VAL A 8 20.88 -16.31 -13.79
CA VAL A 8 19.63 -16.49 -14.51
C VAL A 8 19.11 -15.07 -14.68
N ASP A 9 19.21 -14.58 -15.91
CA ASP A 9 18.54 -13.37 -16.39
C ASP A 9 17.09 -13.39 -15.87
N ASP A 10 16.68 -12.37 -15.11
CA ASP A 10 15.32 -12.17 -14.57
C ASP A 10 14.33 -11.85 -15.71
N ALA A 11 14.37 -12.62 -16.80
CA ALA A 11 13.36 -12.55 -17.84
C ALA A 11 12.06 -13.12 -17.24
N GLU A 12 11.08 -12.25 -16.98
CA GLU A 12 9.74 -12.63 -16.54
C GLU A 12 9.10 -13.53 -17.64
N VAL A 13 9.18 -14.84 -17.44
CA VAL A 13 8.63 -15.86 -18.35
C VAL A 13 7.13 -15.98 -18.11
N PHE A 14 6.33 -16.08 -19.17
CA PHE A 14 4.91 -16.42 -19.06
C PHE A 14 4.72 -17.83 -18.46
N TYR A 15 4.32 -17.91 -17.18
CA TYR A 15 4.12 -19.17 -16.45
C TYR A 15 2.77 -19.85 -16.74
N GLY A 16 1.96 -19.28 -17.62
CA GLY A 16 0.57 -19.67 -17.84
C GLY A 16 -0.41 -18.71 -17.17
N LEU A 17 -1.69 -18.90 -17.48
CA LEU A 17 -2.78 -18.06 -16.99
C LEU A 17 -3.85 -18.95 -16.38
N ARG A 18 -4.15 -18.77 -15.09
CA ARG A 18 -5.41 -19.26 -14.54
C ARG A 18 -6.49 -18.25 -14.86
N ILE A 19 -7.50 -18.66 -15.62
CA ILE A 19 -8.67 -17.82 -15.89
C ILE A 19 -9.41 -17.55 -14.58
N ALA A 20 -9.56 -16.28 -14.25
CA ALA A 20 -10.29 -15.84 -13.06
C ALA A 20 -11.79 -15.71 -13.37
N PRO A 21 -12.68 -16.07 -12.43
CA PRO A 21 -14.08 -15.71 -12.54
C PRO A 21 -14.26 -14.19 -12.38
N LEU A 22 -15.32 -13.64 -12.98
CA LEU A 22 -15.57 -12.19 -12.99
C LEU A 22 -15.82 -11.61 -11.59
N ASP A 23 -16.28 -12.43 -10.65
CA ASP A 23 -16.51 -12.08 -9.25
C ASP A 23 -15.31 -12.40 -8.34
N SER A 24 -14.14 -12.68 -8.93
CA SER A 24 -12.93 -12.94 -8.17
C SER A 24 -12.50 -11.72 -7.34
N ASP A 25 -11.93 -12.02 -6.17
CA ASP A 25 -11.38 -11.00 -5.27
C ASP A 25 -10.18 -10.26 -5.90
N ALA A 26 -9.58 -10.82 -6.95
CA ALA A 26 -8.48 -10.22 -7.70
C ALA A 26 -8.84 -8.83 -8.26
N ALA A 27 -10.11 -8.60 -8.64
CA ALA A 27 -10.55 -7.29 -9.12
C ALA A 27 -10.44 -6.20 -8.03
N ARG A 28 -10.40 -6.55 -6.74
CA ARG A 28 -10.21 -5.57 -5.65
C ARG A 28 -8.82 -4.92 -5.68
N TYR A 29 -7.81 -5.62 -6.19
CA TYR A 29 -6.48 -5.04 -6.41
C TYR A 29 -6.50 -3.92 -7.44
N LEU A 30 -7.54 -3.83 -8.26
CA LEU A 30 -7.70 -2.79 -9.26
C LEU A 30 -8.75 -1.75 -8.85
N ASP A 31 -9.19 -1.73 -7.59
CA ASP A 31 -10.12 -0.71 -7.09
C ASP A 31 -9.37 0.63 -6.95
N PRO A 32 -9.75 1.67 -7.73
CA PRO A 32 -9.12 2.98 -7.63
C PRO A 32 -9.25 3.63 -6.25
N VAL A 33 -10.30 3.29 -5.48
CA VAL A 33 -10.52 3.81 -4.13
C VAL A 33 -9.50 3.21 -3.14
N ALA A 34 -9.11 1.96 -3.34
CA ALA A 34 -8.11 1.26 -2.53
C ALA A 34 -6.66 1.64 -2.92
N ARG A 35 -6.48 2.28 -4.08
CA ARG A 35 -5.16 2.63 -4.66
C ARG A 35 -4.25 1.40 -4.72
N TYR A 36 -4.71 0.37 -5.42
CA TYR A 36 -4.14 -0.97 -5.48
C TYR A 36 -4.43 -1.80 -4.22
N LEU A 37 -3.52 -1.79 -3.25
CA LEU A 37 -3.63 -2.51 -1.97
C LEU A 37 -3.84 -1.56 -0.80
N ASP A 38 -3.05 -0.50 -0.75
CA ASP A 38 -3.08 0.52 0.28
C ASP A 38 -2.42 1.80 -0.28
N TRP A 39 -2.91 2.95 0.20
CA TRP A 39 -2.41 4.27 -0.21
C TRP A 39 -0.90 4.46 0.05
N SER A 40 -0.34 3.87 1.11
CA SER A 40 1.09 3.96 1.43
C SER A 40 2.00 3.36 0.36
N PHE A 41 1.51 2.37 -0.40
CA PHE A 41 2.24 1.80 -1.53
C PHE A 41 1.86 2.53 -2.82
N GLY A 42 0.61 2.40 -3.27
CA GLY A 42 0.20 2.83 -4.60
C GLY A 42 0.14 4.35 -4.81
N ALA A 43 0.08 5.17 -3.76
CA ALA A 43 0.17 6.63 -3.92
C ALA A 43 1.60 7.08 -4.20
N THR A 44 2.61 6.32 -3.77
CA THR A 44 4.01 6.71 -3.90
C THR A 44 4.69 6.21 -5.16
N GLU A 45 4.01 5.33 -5.90
CA GLU A 45 4.46 4.88 -7.21
C GLU A 45 4.19 5.92 -8.29
N VAL A 46 5.04 5.94 -9.31
CA VAL A 46 4.89 6.79 -10.50
C VAL A 46 4.90 5.91 -11.74
N VAL A 47 3.96 6.14 -12.64
CA VAL A 47 3.82 5.33 -13.86
C VAL A 47 4.31 6.16 -15.03
N ALA A 48 5.41 5.75 -15.67
CA ALA A 48 5.85 6.41 -16.90
C ALA A 48 4.81 6.20 -18.02
N PRO A 49 4.69 7.16 -18.95
CA PRO A 49 3.96 6.93 -20.17
C PRO A 49 4.51 5.72 -20.94
N ASP A 50 3.63 4.84 -21.42
CA ASP A 50 4.03 3.79 -22.36
C ASP A 50 4.70 4.45 -23.58
N PRO A 51 5.95 4.11 -23.92
CA PRO A 51 6.67 4.75 -25.02
C PRO A 51 5.97 4.63 -26.37
N ALA A 52 5.16 3.58 -26.54
CA ALA A 52 4.38 3.36 -27.75
C ALA A 52 2.99 4.03 -27.70
N GLY A 53 2.56 4.55 -26.54
CA GLY A 53 1.25 5.21 -26.35
C GLY A 53 0.05 4.25 -26.29
N ARG A 54 0.29 2.95 -26.11
CA ARG A 54 -0.73 1.89 -26.11
C ARG A 54 -1.49 1.81 -24.79
N VAL A 55 -0.81 2.09 -23.69
CA VAL A 55 -1.37 2.03 -22.32
C VAL A 55 -1.43 3.44 -21.75
N GLN A 56 -2.53 3.77 -21.07
CA GLN A 56 -2.62 5.03 -20.34
C GLN A 56 -1.66 5.00 -19.14
N ALA A 57 -1.01 6.15 -18.85
CA ALA A 57 -0.12 6.31 -17.69
C ALA A 57 -0.93 6.47 -16.39
N LEU A 58 -1.71 5.44 -16.04
CA LEU A 58 -2.57 5.42 -14.86
C LEU A 58 -2.01 4.45 -13.83
N ALA A 59 -2.13 4.80 -12.55
CA ALA A 59 -1.82 3.86 -11.47
C ALA A 59 -2.76 2.64 -11.51
N VAL A 60 -4.03 2.85 -11.87
CA VAL A 60 -5.06 1.83 -12.00
C VAL A 60 -6.22 2.37 -12.83
N SER A 61 -7.02 1.49 -13.45
CA SER A 61 -8.21 1.87 -14.21
C SER A 61 -9.36 0.89 -13.93
N SER A 62 -10.56 1.41 -13.70
CA SER A 62 -11.79 0.60 -13.62
C SER A 62 -12.16 -0.04 -14.96
N ALA A 63 -11.52 0.37 -16.06
CA ALA A 63 -11.68 -0.24 -17.37
C ALA A 63 -10.74 -1.43 -17.59
N TRP A 64 -9.88 -1.76 -16.63
CA TRP A 64 -9.03 -2.95 -16.65
C TRP A 64 -9.78 -4.12 -16.01
N VAL A 65 -10.20 -5.08 -16.84
CA VAL A 65 -10.97 -6.24 -16.39
C VAL A 65 -10.02 -7.41 -16.16
N VAL A 66 -9.96 -7.94 -14.93
CA VAL A 66 -9.14 -9.12 -14.62
C VAL A 66 -9.63 -10.31 -15.44
N ILE A 67 -8.71 -10.90 -16.20
CA ILE A 67 -8.94 -12.12 -16.97
C ILE A 67 -8.30 -13.35 -16.33
N GLY A 68 -7.25 -13.16 -15.52
CA GLY A 68 -6.60 -14.24 -14.80
C GLY A 68 -5.34 -13.82 -14.06
N ASP A 69 -4.68 -14.80 -13.46
CA ASP A 69 -3.46 -14.64 -12.66
C ASP A 69 -2.45 -15.77 -12.94
N ASP A 70 -1.21 -15.58 -12.48
CA ASP A 70 -0.11 -16.54 -12.62
C ASP A 70 0.21 -17.30 -11.32
N TRP A 71 -0.65 -17.22 -10.29
CA TRP A 71 -0.42 -17.72 -8.92
C TRP A 71 0.68 -17.02 -8.11
N GLY A 72 1.44 -16.10 -8.71
CA GLY A 72 2.43 -15.25 -8.04
C GLY A 72 1.84 -13.96 -7.51
N GLY A 73 0.54 -13.71 -7.71
CA GLY A 73 -0.12 -12.46 -7.37
C GLY A 73 -0.21 -11.48 -8.54
N ASN A 74 0.45 -11.77 -9.66
CA ASN A 74 0.35 -10.94 -10.86
C ASN A 74 -0.99 -11.14 -11.54
N LEU A 75 -1.50 -10.08 -12.15
CA LEU A 75 -2.78 -10.10 -12.85
C LEU A 75 -2.59 -9.85 -14.33
N TYR A 76 -3.32 -10.62 -15.13
CA TYR A 76 -3.56 -10.29 -16.52
C TYR A 76 -4.93 -9.61 -16.61
N VAL A 77 -4.98 -8.50 -17.33
CA VAL A 77 -6.19 -7.69 -17.47
C VAL A 77 -6.48 -7.39 -18.93
N ALA A 78 -7.74 -7.40 -19.31
CA ALA A 78 -8.20 -6.84 -20.58
C ALA A 78 -8.44 -5.34 -20.41
N ASP A 79 -7.81 -4.55 -21.26
CA ASP A 79 -7.91 -3.08 -21.24
C ASP A 79 -9.03 -2.59 -22.15
N LEU A 80 -10.09 -2.06 -21.53
CA LEU A 80 -11.26 -1.52 -22.22
C LEU A 80 -11.18 0.00 -22.43
N ALA A 81 -10.08 0.63 -22.02
CA ALA A 81 -9.81 2.05 -22.26
C ALA A 81 -8.33 2.23 -22.63
N PRO A 82 -7.91 1.75 -23.82
CA PRO A 82 -6.51 1.85 -24.22
C PRO A 82 -6.04 3.30 -24.37
N GLY A 83 -4.71 3.46 -24.39
CA GLY A 83 -4.07 4.70 -24.80
C GLY A 83 -4.31 5.02 -26.28
N PRO A 84 -3.86 6.21 -26.75
CA PRO A 84 -4.15 6.71 -28.10
C PRO A 84 -3.77 5.78 -29.27
N THR A 85 -2.78 4.90 -29.08
CA THR A 85 -2.32 3.94 -30.10
C THR A 85 -2.62 2.48 -29.72
N GLY A 86 -3.32 2.27 -28.61
CA GLY A 86 -3.64 0.94 -28.11
C GLY A 86 -4.85 0.32 -28.79
N THR A 87 -5.06 -0.96 -28.51
CA THR A 87 -6.16 -1.74 -29.06
C THR A 87 -7.18 -2.04 -27.98
N TYR A 88 -8.47 -1.83 -28.27
CA TYR A 88 -9.54 -2.18 -27.34
C TYR A 88 -9.53 -3.69 -27.06
N GLY A 89 -9.46 -4.09 -25.79
CA GLY A 89 -9.35 -5.48 -25.39
C GLY A 89 -7.93 -6.06 -25.47
N GLN A 90 -6.90 -5.21 -25.62
CA GLN A 90 -5.51 -5.62 -25.44
C GLN A 90 -5.30 -6.19 -24.03
N VAL A 91 -4.34 -7.10 -23.89
CA VAL A 91 -3.99 -7.69 -22.61
C VAL A 91 -2.81 -6.95 -22.01
N LEU A 92 -2.96 -6.57 -20.75
CA LEU A 92 -1.92 -5.98 -19.93
C LEU A 92 -1.54 -6.95 -18.80
N PHE A 93 -0.33 -6.78 -18.30
CA PHE A 93 0.19 -7.41 -17.10
C PHE A 93 0.29 -6.38 -15.98
N VAL A 94 -0.23 -6.72 -14.82
CA VAL A 94 -0.13 -5.93 -13.60
C VAL A 94 0.76 -6.72 -12.66
N ASP A 95 1.97 -6.20 -12.47
CA ASP A 95 2.99 -6.78 -11.60
C ASP A 95 2.61 -6.55 -10.14
N HIS A 96 2.60 -7.59 -9.32
CA HIS A 96 2.31 -7.48 -7.90
C HIS A 96 3.43 -6.80 -7.10
N GLU A 97 4.66 -6.83 -7.60
CA GLU A 97 5.79 -6.12 -7.00
C GLU A 97 5.73 -4.61 -7.29
N THR A 98 4.98 -4.21 -8.33
CA THR A 98 4.75 -2.81 -8.67
C THR A 98 3.35 -2.39 -8.21
N SER A 99 3.25 -1.49 -7.24
CA SER A 99 1.95 -1.09 -6.67
C SER A 99 1.14 -0.10 -7.54
N ALA A 100 1.50 0.06 -8.83
CA ALA A 100 0.80 0.92 -9.79
C ALA A 100 1.19 0.63 -11.24
N GLY A 101 0.26 0.85 -12.15
CA GLY A 101 0.49 0.74 -13.59
C GLY A 101 0.30 -0.66 -14.13
N ALA A 102 0.49 -0.78 -15.44
CA ALA A 102 0.37 -2.04 -16.15
C ALA A 102 1.25 -2.00 -17.39
N SER A 103 1.74 -3.16 -17.80
CA SER A 103 2.58 -3.34 -18.97
C SER A 103 1.80 -4.00 -20.09
N TRP A 104 1.98 -3.52 -21.32
CA TRP A 104 1.35 -4.14 -22.48
C TRP A 104 1.93 -5.53 -22.75
N VAL A 105 1.09 -6.53 -22.98
CA VAL A 105 1.51 -7.92 -23.26
C VAL A 105 1.13 -8.34 -24.68
N ALA A 106 -0.14 -8.19 -25.04
CA ALA A 106 -0.66 -8.72 -26.30
C ALA A 106 -1.82 -7.86 -26.83
N PRO A 107 -2.06 -7.84 -28.15
CA PRO A 107 -3.17 -7.08 -28.72
C PRO A 107 -4.54 -7.70 -28.44
N SER A 108 -4.61 -8.97 -28.00
CA SER A 108 -5.84 -9.63 -27.55
C SER A 108 -5.54 -10.90 -26.74
N LEU A 109 -6.53 -11.42 -26.01
CA LEU A 109 -6.45 -12.71 -25.32
C LEU A 109 -6.22 -13.88 -26.30
N THR A 110 -6.84 -13.84 -27.48
CA THR A 110 -6.62 -14.88 -28.51
C THR A 110 -5.15 -14.92 -28.93
N GLU A 111 -4.54 -13.77 -29.16
CA GLU A 111 -3.12 -13.67 -29.54
C GLU A 111 -2.20 -14.08 -28.38
N LEU A 112 -2.54 -13.75 -27.13
CA LEU A 112 -1.82 -14.22 -25.95
C LEU A 112 -1.84 -15.76 -25.87
N LEU A 113 -3.00 -16.38 -26.07
CA LEU A 113 -3.17 -17.85 -25.98
C LEU A 113 -2.61 -18.59 -27.19
N ALA A 114 -2.58 -17.95 -28.37
CA ALA A 114 -2.03 -18.53 -29.59
C ALA A 114 -0.51 -18.33 -29.72
N GLY A 115 0.05 -17.35 -29.00
CA GLY A 115 1.43 -16.89 -29.13
C GLY A 115 2.44 -17.55 -28.18
N ARG A 116 3.73 -17.25 -28.43
CA ARG A 116 4.86 -17.51 -27.50
C ARG A 116 4.90 -16.42 -26.42
N PRO A 117 5.56 -16.66 -25.26
CA PRO A 117 5.70 -15.67 -24.19
C PRO A 117 6.22 -14.34 -24.72
N VAL A 118 5.53 -13.24 -24.40
CA VAL A 118 6.04 -11.88 -24.61
C VAL A 118 6.84 -11.52 -23.36
N GLU A 119 8.04 -10.97 -23.53
CA GLU A 119 8.78 -10.36 -22.43
C GLU A 119 7.91 -9.28 -21.80
N VAL A 120 7.54 -9.51 -20.55
CA VAL A 120 6.85 -8.53 -19.74
C VAL A 120 7.90 -7.53 -19.29
N GLY A 121 7.94 -6.37 -19.95
CA GLY A 121 8.76 -5.26 -19.47
C GLY A 121 8.04 -4.57 -18.33
N ARG A 122 8.71 -4.25 -17.21
CA ARG A 122 8.12 -3.41 -16.17
C ARG A 122 7.80 -2.01 -16.71
N PRO A 123 6.75 -1.33 -16.22
CA PRO A 123 6.53 0.07 -16.54
C PRO A 123 7.81 0.84 -16.19
N GLY A 124 8.33 1.62 -17.13
CA GLY A 124 9.49 2.46 -16.85
C GLY A 124 9.17 3.46 -15.73
N THR A 125 10.21 3.98 -15.08
CA THR A 125 10.11 5.19 -14.26
C THR A 125 10.70 6.36 -15.04
N VAL A 126 10.09 7.55 -14.96
CA VAL A 126 10.70 8.77 -15.50
C VAL A 126 11.44 9.46 -14.36
N PRO A 127 12.74 9.75 -14.51
CA PRO A 127 13.49 10.51 -13.51
C PRO A 127 12.79 11.82 -13.16
N GLY A 128 12.75 12.17 -11.88
CA GLY A 128 12.16 13.42 -11.39
C GLY A 128 10.65 13.38 -11.13
N MET A 129 9.92 12.31 -11.49
CA MET A 129 8.51 12.14 -11.09
C MET A 129 8.37 11.79 -9.61
N SER A 130 9.34 11.06 -9.07
CA SER A 130 9.48 10.78 -7.62
C SER A 130 10.84 11.26 -7.17
N VAL A 131 10.87 12.09 -6.11
CA VAL A 131 12.11 12.71 -5.60
C VAL A 131 12.16 12.68 -4.07
N HIS A 132 13.37 12.79 -3.53
CA HIS A 132 13.63 12.70 -2.09
C HIS A 132 14.12 14.02 -1.46
N ARG A 133 14.22 15.08 -2.25
CA ARG A 133 14.69 16.40 -1.82
C ARG A 133 13.82 17.47 -2.44
N LEU A 134 13.60 18.55 -1.71
CA LEU A 134 12.86 19.70 -2.23
C LEU A 134 13.55 20.35 -3.43
N ASP A 135 14.88 20.40 -3.44
CA ASP A 135 15.69 20.99 -4.53
C ASP A 135 15.51 20.25 -5.86
N ASP A 136 15.13 18.97 -5.81
CA ASP A 136 14.94 18.12 -7.00
C ASP A 136 13.51 18.21 -7.56
N VAL A 137 12.62 18.96 -6.90
CA VAL A 137 11.22 19.11 -7.34
C VAL A 137 11.16 19.90 -8.63
N THR A 138 10.49 19.31 -9.62
CA THR A 138 10.24 19.88 -10.95
C THR A 138 8.73 19.97 -11.19
N PRO A 139 8.26 20.77 -12.18
CA PRO A 139 6.84 20.80 -12.52
C PRO A 139 6.19 19.45 -12.89
N SER A 140 7.01 18.45 -13.25
CA SER A 140 6.59 17.07 -13.52
C SER A 140 6.58 16.14 -12.30
N THR A 141 7.07 16.60 -11.16
CA THR A 141 7.13 15.81 -9.93
C THR A 141 5.73 15.54 -9.39
N GLU A 142 5.47 14.27 -9.10
CA GLU A 142 4.19 13.77 -8.55
C GLU A 142 4.32 13.31 -7.11
N VAL A 143 5.48 12.79 -6.73
CA VAL A 143 5.76 12.20 -5.43
C VAL A 143 7.00 12.87 -4.83
N LEU A 144 6.86 13.38 -3.61
CA LEU A 144 7.97 13.91 -2.81
C LEU A 144 8.05 13.14 -1.48
N ARG A 145 9.20 12.54 -1.20
CA ARG A 145 9.48 11.84 0.06
C ARG A 145 10.59 12.57 0.81
N LEU A 146 10.27 13.27 1.88
CA LEU A 146 11.23 14.02 2.68
C LEU A 146 11.63 13.23 3.91
N GLY A 147 12.94 13.16 4.14
CA GLY A 147 13.55 12.60 5.33
C GLY A 147 14.81 13.34 5.71
N GLY A 148 15.40 12.96 6.85
CA GLY A 148 16.67 13.51 7.33
C GLY A 148 16.55 14.38 8.58
N ALA A 149 17.71 14.84 9.05
CA ALA A 149 17.85 15.47 10.37
C ALA A 149 17.53 16.98 10.41
N GLU A 150 17.49 17.64 9.26
CA GLU A 150 17.21 19.08 9.16
C GLU A 150 15.85 19.30 8.50
N ALA A 151 15.02 20.13 9.14
CA ALA A 151 13.69 20.43 8.65
C ALA A 151 13.74 21.32 7.41
N VAL A 152 12.97 20.97 6.38
CA VAL A 152 12.89 21.72 5.12
C VAL A 152 11.59 22.54 5.07
N ASP A 153 11.66 23.79 4.61
CA ASP A 153 10.47 24.63 4.44
C ASP A 153 9.69 24.25 3.17
N LEU A 154 8.43 23.83 3.34
CA LEU A 154 7.54 23.45 2.24
C LEU A 154 6.83 24.62 1.56
N GLY A 155 7.04 25.85 2.04
CA GLY A 155 6.54 27.09 1.43
C GLY A 155 6.58 27.13 -0.10
N PRO A 156 7.71 26.77 -0.74
CA PRO A 156 7.86 26.77 -2.20
C PRO A 156 6.93 25.82 -2.97
N LEU A 157 6.34 24.82 -2.31
CA LEU A 157 5.43 23.87 -2.97
C LEU A 157 4.05 24.46 -3.28
N ALA A 158 3.70 25.62 -2.71
CA ALA A 158 2.41 26.25 -2.94
C ALA A 158 2.13 26.45 -4.44
N GLY A 159 0.99 25.96 -4.92
CA GLY A 159 0.58 26.04 -6.32
C GLY A 159 1.21 24.97 -7.23
N HIS A 160 1.97 24.00 -6.69
CA HIS A 160 2.57 22.96 -7.52
C HIS A 160 1.50 22.17 -8.30
N PRO A 161 1.62 22.05 -9.64
CA PRO A 161 0.50 21.63 -10.48
C PRO A 161 0.21 20.13 -10.44
N ARG A 162 1.21 19.30 -10.09
CA ARG A 162 1.15 17.83 -10.23
C ARG A 162 1.52 17.05 -8.96
N LEU A 163 1.90 17.75 -7.88
CA LEU A 163 2.38 17.06 -6.69
C LEU A 163 1.18 16.48 -5.97
N ARG A 164 1.01 15.16 -6.07
CA ARG A 164 -0.15 14.44 -5.55
C ARG A 164 0.12 13.67 -4.28
N THR A 165 1.40 13.43 -3.99
CA THR A 165 1.82 12.68 -2.80
C THR A 165 3.01 13.34 -2.16
N ILE A 166 2.89 13.57 -0.85
CA ILE A 166 3.98 14.03 -0.01
C ILE A 166 4.08 13.08 1.19
N VAL A 167 5.27 12.56 1.44
CA VAL A 167 5.59 11.79 2.64
C VAL A 167 6.65 12.58 3.39
N VAL A 168 6.40 12.84 4.67
CA VAL A 168 7.28 13.62 5.54
C VAL A 168 7.65 12.76 6.73
N GLU A 169 8.92 12.38 6.84
CA GLU A 169 9.43 11.75 8.05
C GLU A 169 9.36 12.71 9.26
N PRO A 170 9.30 12.19 10.49
CA PRO A 170 9.27 13.01 11.71
C PRO A 170 10.31 14.14 11.72
N GLY A 171 9.86 15.38 11.91
CA GLY A 171 10.74 16.56 11.99
C GLY A 171 11.35 17.03 10.67
N ALA A 172 11.03 16.40 9.54
CA ALA A 172 11.65 16.73 8.25
C ALA A 172 11.07 17.98 7.56
N ALA A 173 10.00 18.60 8.07
CA ALA A 173 9.32 19.71 7.39
C ALA A 173 8.85 20.85 8.29
N THR A 174 8.82 22.05 7.71
CA THR A 174 8.14 23.26 8.21
C THR A 174 7.28 23.87 7.09
N GLY A 175 6.52 24.95 7.34
CA GLY A 175 5.72 25.61 6.29
C GLY A 175 4.53 24.78 5.77
N LEU A 176 3.94 23.95 6.64
CA LEU A 176 2.89 22.97 6.28
C LEU A 176 1.61 23.61 5.74
N ASP A 177 1.37 24.90 6.00
CA ASP A 177 0.23 25.64 5.45
C ASP A 177 0.26 25.75 3.92
N ALA A 178 1.46 25.65 3.32
CA ALA A 178 1.64 25.62 1.88
C ALA A 178 0.96 24.42 1.22
N LEU A 179 0.83 23.30 1.94
CA LEU A 179 0.23 22.09 1.43
C LEU A 179 -1.26 22.26 1.10
N ALA A 180 -1.97 23.14 1.81
CA ALA A 180 -3.35 23.48 1.49
C ALA A 180 -3.49 24.23 0.15
N ARG A 181 -2.39 24.74 -0.40
CA ARG A 181 -2.31 25.44 -1.70
C ARG A 181 -1.75 24.54 -2.81
N VAL A 182 -1.58 23.24 -2.58
CA VAL A 182 -1.18 22.26 -3.60
C VAL A 182 -2.43 21.60 -4.18
N PRO A 183 -2.93 22.01 -5.35
CA PRO A 183 -4.25 21.63 -5.83
C PRO A 183 -4.39 20.13 -6.14
N ALA A 184 -3.29 19.47 -6.52
CA ALA A 184 -3.28 18.06 -6.87
C ALA A 184 -3.02 17.13 -5.67
N LEU A 185 -2.83 17.65 -4.46
CA LEU A 185 -2.42 16.85 -3.31
C LEU A 185 -3.56 15.91 -2.85
N GLU A 186 -3.37 14.61 -3.09
CA GLU A 186 -4.34 13.55 -2.79
C GLU A 186 -3.96 12.77 -1.52
N TYR A 187 -2.66 12.59 -1.28
CA TYR A 187 -2.12 11.82 -0.17
C TYR A 187 -1.01 12.57 0.55
N LEU A 188 -1.13 12.66 1.87
CA LEU A 188 -0.10 13.16 2.76
C LEU A 188 0.17 12.08 3.80
N ALA A 189 1.44 11.75 4.03
CA ALA A 189 1.85 10.94 5.17
C ALA A 189 2.80 11.74 6.05
N ALA A 190 2.53 11.79 7.34
CA ALA A 190 3.32 12.46 8.35
C ALA A 190 3.17 11.76 9.70
N ASP A 191 3.97 12.13 10.69
CA ASP A 191 3.82 11.57 12.03
C ASP A 191 2.62 12.16 12.78
N ALA A 192 2.27 11.56 13.91
CA ALA A 192 1.11 11.96 14.70
C ALA A 192 1.24 13.39 15.27
N GLU A 193 2.47 13.86 15.54
CA GLU A 193 2.73 15.21 16.03
C GLU A 193 2.47 16.26 14.95
N THR A 194 3.01 16.05 13.75
CA THR A 194 2.78 16.90 12.58
C THR A 194 1.30 16.99 12.26
N TRP A 195 0.60 15.86 12.24
CA TRP A 195 -0.84 15.84 12.00
C TRP A 195 -1.63 16.62 13.05
N ARG A 196 -1.27 16.48 14.33
CA ARG A 196 -1.91 17.22 15.43
C ARG A 196 -1.70 18.72 15.26
N ALA A 197 -0.47 19.15 14.97
CA ALA A 197 -0.17 20.56 14.71
C ALA A 197 -0.99 21.13 13.54
N MET A 198 -1.13 20.37 12.44
CA MET A 198 -1.96 20.78 11.29
C MET A 198 -3.46 20.83 11.63
N LEU A 199 -3.96 19.90 12.45
CA LEU A 199 -5.35 19.91 12.92
C LEU A 199 -5.63 21.13 13.80
N ASP A 200 -4.78 21.38 14.80
CA ASP A 200 -4.91 22.49 15.74
C ASP A 200 -4.83 23.85 15.03
N ALA A 201 -3.99 23.97 14.00
CA ALA A 201 -3.88 25.17 13.18
C ALA A 201 -4.96 25.27 12.08
N GLY A 202 -5.80 24.26 11.90
CA GLY A 202 -6.80 24.21 10.81
C GLY A 202 -6.19 24.09 9.40
N GLN A 203 -4.94 23.62 9.30
CA GLN A 203 -4.11 23.61 8.09
C GLN A 203 -4.13 22.30 7.31
N VAL A 204 -4.91 21.29 7.73
CA VAL A 204 -5.05 20.05 6.96
C VAL A 204 -5.57 20.37 5.54
N PRO A 205 -4.88 19.93 4.47
CA PRO A 205 -5.29 20.21 3.10
C PRO A 205 -6.67 19.58 2.82
N PRO A 206 -7.63 20.35 2.28
CA PRO A 206 -8.98 19.86 2.04
C PRO A 206 -9.08 18.91 0.83
N SER A 207 -8.06 18.86 -0.03
CA SER A 207 -8.00 18.02 -1.23
C SER A 207 -7.66 16.55 -0.93
N LEU A 208 -7.25 16.24 0.30
CA LEU A 208 -6.80 14.89 0.65
C LEU A 208 -7.92 13.87 0.46
N LEU A 209 -7.56 12.79 -0.24
CA LEU A 209 -8.35 11.57 -0.38
C LEU A 209 -7.95 10.54 0.68
N ALA A 210 -6.68 10.58 1.11
CA ALA A 210 -6.15 9.73 2.17
C ALA A 210 -5.10 10.47 3.02
N ALA A 211 -4.99 10.04 4.27
CA ALA A 211 -3.97 10.48 5.22
C ALA A 211 -3.22 9.25 5.74
N GLY A 212 -1.89 9.30 5.69
CA GLY A 212 -1.00 8.25 6.17
C GLY A 212 -0.26 8.67 7.44
N PHE A 213 0.22 7.69 8.19
CA PHE A 213 1.09 7.92 9.34
C PHE A 213 2.47 7.37 9.07
N THR A 214 3.49 8.22 9.08
CA THR A 214 4.88 7.76 9.04
C THR A 214 5.29 7.29 10.44
N PRO A 215 6.06 6.20 10.57
CA PRO A 215 6.54 5.75 11.87
C PRO A 215 7.38 6.83 12.56
N SER A 216 7.13 7.07 13.84
CA SER A 216 8.01 7.88 14.68
C SER A 216 9.28 7.10 15.02
N HIS A 217 10.41 7.79 15.20
CA HIS A 217 11.62 7.18 15.77
C HIS A 217 11.40 6.93 17.27
N GLY A 218 11.06 5.70 17.67
CA GLY A 218 10.88 5.34 19.09
C GLY A 218 9.69 4.41 19.36
N GLU A 219 9.21 4.43 20.60
CA GLU A 219 8.01 3.68 21.00
C GLU A 219 6.76 4.25 20.30
N VAL A 220 5.97 3.36 19.69
CA VAL A 220 4.77 3.75 18.93
C VAL A 220 3.63 4.02 19.91
N ASP A 221 3.26 5.28 20.09
CA ASP A 221 2.01 5.67 20.78
C ASP A 221 0.81 5.41 19.87
N LEU A 222 0.39 4.16 19.80
CA LEU A 222 -0.72 3.72 18.95
C LEU A 222 -2.05 4.38 19.35
N LEU A 223 -2.30 4.59 20.65
CA LEU A 223 -3.54 5.22 21.12
C LEU A 223 -3.58 6.70 20.74
N GLY A 224 -2.47 7.42 20.89
CA GLY A 224 -2.33 8.79 20.44
C GLY A 224 -2.49 8.92 18.92
N GLN A 225 -1.92 8.00 18.15
CA GLN A 225 -2.09 7.94 16.70
C GLN A 225 -3.56 7.70 16.31
N ILE A 226 -4.24 6.77 16.96
CA ILE A 226 -5.68 6.51 16.72
C ILE A 226 -6.54 7.74 17.05
N ALA A 227 -6.21 8.48 18.10
CA ALA A 227 -6.92 9.72 18.44
C ALA A 227 -6.78 10.79 17.34
N VAL A 228 -5.58 10.93 16.75
CA VAL A 228 -5.34 11.82 15.62
C VAL A 228 -6.08 11.34 14.37
N ALA A 229 -6.01 10.04 14.07
CA ALA A 229 -6.74 9.44 12.95
C ALA A 229 -8.26 9.67 13.08
N ASN A 230 -8.82 9.52 14.28
CA ASN A 230 -10.24 9.79 14.54
C ASN A 230 -10.63 11.26 14.35
N SER A 231 -9.72 12.19 14.66
CA SER A 231 -9.93 13.63 14.42
C SER A 231 -9.96 13.95 12.93
N LEU A 232 -9.07 13.31 12.14
CA LEU A 232 -9.10 13.38 10.68
C LEU A 232 -10.40 12.78 10.12
N LEU A 233 -10.79 11.58 10.58
CA LEU A 233 -12.02 10.92 10.13
C LEU A 233 -13.26 11.78 10.41
N GLU A 234 -13.35 12.38 11.59
CA GLU A 234 -14.45 13.28 11.96
C GLU A 234 -14.55 14.50 11.04
N ARG A 235 -13.42 15.11 10.67
CA ARG A 235 -13.39 16.23 9.72
C ARG A 235 -13.96 15.87 8.34
N TRP A 236 -13.82 14.61 7.92
CA TRP A 236 -14.40 14.09 6.69
C TRP A 236 -15.77 13.41 6.89
N GLY A 237 -16.36 13.48 8.08
CA GLY A 237 -17.65 12.85 8.39
C GLY A 237 -17.62 11.32 8.29
N ARG A 238 -16.46 10.70 8.48
CA ARG A 238 -16.26 9.24 8.41
C ARG A 238 -16.38 8.59 9.78
N PRO A 239 -16.75 7.29 9.84
CA PRO A 239 -16.78 6.54 11.09
C PRO A 239 -15.42 6.53 11.79
N ARG A 240 -15.43 6.65 13.12
CA ARG A 240 -14.22 6.56 13.95
C ARG A 240 -13.76 5.11 14.09
N ILE A 241 -12.45 4.94 14.21
CA ILE A 241 -11.79 3.70 14.63
C ILE A 241 -12.14 3.45 16.10
N VAL A 242 -12.69 2.26 16.37
CA VAL A 242 -13.03 1.79 17.73
C VAL A 242 -11.88 0.93 18.25
N VAL A 243 -11.42 1.23 19.46
CA VAL A 243 -10.41 0.45 20.16
C VAL A 243 -11.08 -0.47 21.16
N THR A 244 -10.76 -1.76 21.09
CA THR A 244 -11.22 -2.77 22.05
C THR A 244 -10.01 -3.26 22.82
N GLU A 245 -9.98 -2.98 24.13
CA GLU A 245 -8.95 -3.54 25.01
C GLU A 245 -9.24 -5.01 25.29
N LEU A 246 -8.27 -5.87 24.97
CA LEU A 246 -8.32 -7.28 25.30
C LEU A 246 -7.55 -7.51 26.61
N SER A 247 -8.26 -7.79 27.70
CA SER A 247 -7.64 -8.24 28.95
C SER A 247 -7.67 -9.76 29.03
N THR A 248 -6.54 -10.40 29.28
CA THR A 248 -6.54 -11.78 29.77
C THR A 248 -6.93 -11.75 31.24
N ALA A 249 -8.13 -12.24 31.58
CA ALA A 249 -8.43 -12.52 32.98
C ALA A 249 -7.42 -13.56 33.51
N PRO A 250 -6.87 -13.40 34.72
CA PRO A 250 -6.10 -14.48 35.33
C PRO A 250 -6.98 -15.73 35.39
N VAL A 251 -6.46 -16.86 34.95
CA VAL A 251 -7.07 -18.16 35.22
C VAL A 251 -7.21 -18.25 36.75
N PRO A 252 -8.42 -18.44 37.31
CA PRO A 252 -8.56 -18.56 38.75
C PRO A 252 -7.65 -19.70 39.23
N ASP A 253 -6.86 -19.44 40.27
CA ASP A 253 -6.02 -20.47 40.91
C ASP A 253 -6.88 -21.72 41.12
N GLU A 254 -6.45 -22.83 40.52
CA GLU A 254 -7.10 -24.12 40.72
C GLU A 254 -7.14 -24.38 42.24
N PRO A 255 -8.32 -24.63 42.84
CA PRO A 255 -8.40 -24.82 44.28
C PRO A 255 -7.46 -25.96 44.66
N ALA A 256 -6.58 -25.70 45.63
CA ALA A 256 -5.61 -26.66 46.11
C ALA A 256 -6.29 -28.04 46.31
N PRO A 257 -5.71 -29.14 45.81
CA PRO A 257 -6.34 -30.44 45.85
C PRO A 257 -6.73 -30.78 47.29
N ALA A 258 -7.97 -31.23 47.48
CA ALA A 258 -8.48 -31.62 48.79
C ALA A 258 -7.51 -32.60 49.47
N PRO A 259 -7.25 -32.47 50.79
CA PRO A 259 -6.30 -33.32 51.47
C PRO A 259 -6.69 -34.79 51.27
N ALA A 260 -5.72 -35.60 50.86
CA ALA A 260 -5.92 -37.02 50.59
C ALA A 260 -6.62 -37.69 51.80
N PRO A 261 -7.67 -38.49 51.58
CA PRO A 261 -8.33 -39.19 52.67
C PRO A 261 -7.30 -40.08 53.40
N PRO A 262 -7.37 -40.20 54.73
CA PRO A 262 -6.40 -40.99 55.49
C PRO A 262 -6.35 -42.41 54.94
N ALA A 263 -5.12 -42.91 54.76
CA ALA A 263 -4.86 -44.23 54.19
C ALA A 263 -5.70 -45.30 54.92
N ARG A 264 -6.63 -45.93 54.19
CA ARG A 264 -7.37 -47.07 54.71
C ARG A 264 -6.38 -48.22 54.90
N LEU A 265 -6.06 -48.54 56.15
CA LEU A 265 -5.28 -49.74 56.47
C LEU A 265 -5.95 -50.96 55.82
N PRO A 266 -5.19 -51.81 55.10
CA PRO A 266 -5.75 -52.97 54.45
C PRO A 266 -6.34 -53.94 55.48
N TRP A 267 -7.45 -54.56 55.10
CA TRP A 267 -8.36 -55.34 55.96
C TRP A 267 -7.69 -56.42 56.81
N TRP A 268 -6.55 -56.97 56.36
CA TRP A 268 -5.80 -58.00 57.09
C TRP A 268 -5.13 -57.48 58.38
N ARG A 269 -4.99 -56.17 58.57
CA ARG A 269 -4.55 -55.57 59.85
C ARG A 269 -5.66 -55.38 60.90
N ARG A 270 -6.93 -55.70 60.58
CA ARG A 270 -8.06 -55.69 61.53
C ARG A 270 -8.33 -57.05 62.20
N LEU A 271 -7.53 -58.07 61.91
CA LEU A 271 -7.72 -59.44 62.42
C LEU A 271 -6.65 -59.89 63.42
N LEU A 272 -5.79 -58.98 63.89
CA LEU A 272 -4.74 -59.27 64.88
C LEU A 272 -4.62 -58.18 65.96
N GLY A 273 -5.76 -57.73 66.52
CA GLY A 273 -5.83 -56.82 67.65
C GLY A 273 -7.19 -56.19 67.82
#